data_AF-A0A3D5BVX3-F1
#
_entry.id   AF-A0A3D5BVX3-F1
#
_cell.length_a   1.000
_cell.length_b   1.000
_cell.length_c   1.000
_cell.angle_alpha   90.00
_cell.angle_beta   90.00
_cell.angle_gamma   90.00
#
_symmetry.space_group_name_H-M   'P 1'
#
loop_
_entity.id
_entity.type
_entity.pdbx_description
1 polymer ?
#
loop_
_entity_poly.entity_id
_entity_poly.type
_entity_poly.pdbx_seq_one_letter_code
_entity_poly.pdbx_strand_id
1 'polypeptide(L)'
;GVIRKYYSQRFAVDFSGGDLAMIGKDTKIKPVLETSAGRIEITSVRPQHTINGFRCMFDVVPPDDTQNPINLRLYLEADGRPLTETWIYQWTPPAAGDRHLYNPGHLEKQPGAN
;
A
#
# COMPACT_ATOMS: atom_id res chain seq x y z
N GLY A 1 -4.43 -16.07 0.97
CA GLY A 1 -3.45 -14.97 0.92
C GLY A 1 -2.26 -15.40 0.07
N VAL A 2 -1.40 -14.47 -0.32
CA VAL A 2 -0.16 -14.79 -1.04
C VAL A 2 0.96 -14.97 -0.03
N ILE A 3 1.74 -16.04 -0.16
CA ILE A 3 2.95 -16.25 0.63
C ILE A 3 3.99 -15.21 0.20
N ARG A 4 4.46 -14.39 1.13
CA ARG A 4 5.56 -13.46 0.93
C ARG A 4 6.87 -14.22 0.80
N LYS A 5 7.59 -13.96 -0.29
CA LYS A 5 8.92 -14.51 -0.58
C LYS A 5 10.06 -13.56 -0.19
N TYR A 6 9.74 -12.30 0.07
CA TYR A 6 10.68 -11.24 0.44
C TYR A 6 9.98 -10.23 1.35
N TYR A 7 10.77 -9.43 2.06
CA TYR A 7 10.26 -8.42 2.96
C TYR A 7 9.58 -7.29 2.18
N SER A 8 8.43 -6.86 2.68
CA SER A 8 7.73 -5.67 2.22
C SER A 8 7.10 -4.97 3.42
N GLN A 9 7.11 -3.64 3.43
CA GLN A 9 6.35 -2.86 4.40
C GLN A 9 4.99 -2.51 3.81
N ARG A 10 3.92 -2.85 4.53
CA ARG A 10 2.56 -2.47 4.15
C ARG A 10 2.21 -1.10 4.72
N PHE A 11 1.61 -0.28 3.88
CA PHE A 11 0.99 0.99 4.26
C PHE A 11 -0.51 0.90 4.01
N ALA A 12 -1.29 1.48 4.92
CA ALA A 12 -2.73 1.67 4.78
C ALA A 12 -3.02 3.14 5.08
N VAL A 13 -3.46 3.88 4.06
CA VAL A 13 -3.73 5.31 4.14
C VAL A 13 -5.22 5.54 3.91
N ASP A 14 -5.86 6.15 4.89
CA ASP A 14 -7.28 6.48 4.86
C ASP A 14 -7.47 7.94 4.44
N PHE A 15 -8.30 8.16 3.43
CA PHE A 15 -8.74 9.47 2.99
C PHE A 15 -10.23 9.63 3.26
N SER A 16 -10.61 10.74 3.88
CA SER A 16 -12.00 11.08 4.20
C SER A 16 -12.22 12.59 4.09
N GLY A 17 -13.47 13.02 3.93
CA GLY A 17 -13.84 14.42 3.81
C GLY A 17 -14.04 14.88 2.36
N GLY A 18 -14.40 16.16 2.20
CA GLY A 18 -14.80 16.72 0.91
C GLY A 18 -15.93 15.92 0.26
N ASP A 19 -15.83 15.72 -1.05
CA ASP A 19 -16.86 15.03 -1.85
C ASP A 19 -16.66 13.50 -1.89
N LEU A 20 -15.69 12.93 -1.16
CA LEU A 20 -15.42 11.49 -1.18
C LEU A 20 -16.63 10.65 -0.78
N ALA A 21 -17.43 11.13 0.18
CA ALA A 21 -18.65 10.46 0.62
C ALA A 21 -19.76 10.43 -0.45
N MET A 22 -19.67 11.30 -1.45
CA MET A 22 -20.64 11.45 -2.54
C MET A 22 -20.23 10.67 -3.79
N ILE A 23 -19.04 10.06 -3.81
CA ILE A 23 -18.57 9.29 -4.96
C ILE A 23 -19.46 8.06 -5.15
N GLY A 24 -19.95 7.90 -6.38
CA GLY A 24 -20.79 6.78 -6.78
C GLY A 24 -20.08 5.44 -6.59
N LYS A 25 -20.84 4.40 -6.21
CA LYS A 25 -20.30 3.06 -5.95
C LYS A 25 -19.57 2.45 -7.16
N ASP A 26 -19.95 2.85 -8.37
CA ASP A 26 -19.38 2.36 -9.63
C ASP A 26 -18.20 3.21 -10.12
N THR A 27 -17.88 4.31 -9.45
CA THR A 27 -16.73 5.15 -9.82
C THR A 27 -15.43 4.40 -9.57
N LYS A 28 -14.61 4.26 -10.61
CA LYS A 28 -13.32 3.59 -10.53
C LYS A 28 -12.26 4.54 -9.98
N ILE A 29 -12.11 4.54 -8.66
CA ILE A 29 -11.01 5.26 -7.99
C ILE A 29 -9.71 4.48 -8.15
N LYS A 30 -8.64 5.18 -8.50
CA LYS A 30 -7.29 4.65 -8.61
C LYS A 30 -6.34 5.42 -7.70
N PRO A 31 -5.33 4.76 -7.12
CA PRO A 31 -4.24 5.45 -6.47
C PRO A 31 -3.20 5.86 -7.52
N VAL A 32 -2.69 7.08 -7.40
CA VAL A 32 -1.46 7.51 -8.06
C VAL A 32 -0.36 7.48 -7.03
N LEU A 33 0.60 6.58 -7.25
CA LEU A 33 1.66 6.25 -6.31
C LEU A 33 3.02 6.50 -6.93
N GLU A 34 3.89 7.13 -6.17
CA GLU A 34 5.30 7.33 -6.53
C GLU A 34 6.19 6.91 -5.36
N THR A 35 7.33 6.31 -5.69
CA THR A 35 8.39 6.00 -4.74
C THR A 35 9.74 6.48 -5.28
N SER A 36 10.60 7.03 -4.42
CA SER A 36 11.94 7.44 -4.81
C SER A 36 12.89 6.26 -5.01
N ALA A 37 12.59 5.10 -4.41
CA ALA A 37 13.41 3.88 -4.49
C ALA A 37 12.57 2.63 -4.19
N GLY A 38 13.08 1.44 -4.56
CA GLY A 38 12.36 0.19 -4.37
C GLY A 38 11.18 0.03 -5.33
N ARG A 39 10.24 -0.86 -4.99
CA ARG A 39 9.05 -1.13 -5.81
C ARG A 39 7.78 -1.16 -4.98
N ILE A 40 6.69 -0.71 -5.60
CA ILE A 40 5.34 -0.74 -5.04
C ILE A 40 4.60 -1.95 -5.60
N GLU A 41 3.94 -2.71 -4.73
CA GLU A 41 3.17 -3.90 -5.09
C GLU A 41 1.88 -4.02 -4.27
N ILE A 42 1.00 -4.95 -4.65
CA ILE A 42 -0.23 -5.29 -3.92
C ILE A 42 -1.14 -4.06 -3.68
N THR A 43 -1.14 -3.13 -4.64
CA THR A 43 -1.91 -1.89 -4.56
C THR A 43 -3.42 -2.16 -4.64
N SER A 44 -4.18 -1.54 -3.73
CA SER A 44 -5.64 -1.58 -3.76
C SER A 44 -6.25 -0.33 -3.15
N VAL A 45 -7.39 0.10 -3.69
CA VAL A 45 -8.25 1.13 -3.08
C VAL A 45 -9.60 0.48 -2.81
N ARG A 46 -10.16 0.74 -1.62
CA ARG A 46 -11.44 0.19 -1.17
C ARG A 46 -12.24 1.26 -0.43
N PRO A 47 -13.58 1.27 -0.54
CA PRO A 47 -14.41 2.07 0.36
C PRO A 47 -14.14 1.71 1.83
N GLN A 48 -14.09 2.72 2.68
CA GLN A 48 -14.02 2.59 4.14
C GLN A 48 -15.23 3.27 4.75
N HIS A 49 -16.26 2.48 5.05
CA HIS A 49 -17.56 2.99 5.49
C HIS A 49 -17.51 3.71 6.85
N THR A 50 -16.61 3.28 7.74
CA THR A 50 -16.49 3.89 9.09
C THR A 50 -16.03 5.35 9.05
N ILE A 51 -15.38 5.77 7.97
CA ILE A 51 -14.88 7.16 7.81
C ILE A 51 -15.55 7.88 6.64
N ASN A 52 -16.57 7.28 6.01
CA ASN A 52 -17.19 7.78 4.78
C ASN A 52 -16.15 8.18 3.71
N GLY A 53 -15.18 7.30 3.49
CA GLY A 53 -14.04 7.59 2.62
C GLY A 53 -13.45 6.34 1.98
N PHE A 54 -12.16 6.38 1.68
CA PHE A 54 -11.45 5.30 0.98
C PHE A 54 -10.14 4.98 1.67
N ARG A 55 -9.82 3.68 1.73
CA ARG A 55 -8.52 3.17 2.14
C ARG A 55 -7.71 2.78 0.92
N CYS A 56 -6.53 3.37 0.76
CA CYS A 56 -5.49 2.87 -0.13
C CYS A 56 -4.54 1.97 0.65
N MET A 57 -4.27 0.78 0.14
CA MET A 57 -3.25 -0.13 0.66
C MET A 57 -2.25 -0.44 -0.42
N PHE A 58 -0.97 -0.48 -0.05
CA PHE A 58 0.12 -0.89 -0.92
C PHE A 58 1.28 -1.42 -0.07
N ASP A 59 2.10 -2.27 -0.66
CA ASP A 59 3.33 -2.79 -0.08
C ASP A 59 4.52 -2.11 -0.78
N VAL A 60 5.54 -1.72 -0.02
CA VAL A 60 6.82 -1.23 -0.54
C VAL A 60 7.90 -2.25 -0.24
N VAL A 61 8.58 -2.71 -1.29
CA VAL A 61 9.77 -3.56 -1.16
C VAL A 61 11.00 -2.67 -1.28
N PRO A 62 11.85 -2.57 -0.24
CA PRO A 62 13.06 -1.76 -0.29
C PRO A 62 14.08 -2.41 -1.26
N PRO A 63 14.95 -1.61 -1.91
CA PRO A 63 16.04 -2.14 -2.72
C PRO A 63 17.13 -2.71 -1.82
N ASP A 64 17.61 -3.92 -2.16
CA ASP A 64 18.70 -4.62 -1.48
C ASP A 64 18.58 -4.54 0.05
N ASP A 65 19.70 -4.39 0.76
CA ASP A 65 19.76 -4.28 2.22
C ASP A 65 19.78 -2.82 2.72
N THR A 66 19.26 -1.88 1.93
CA THR A 66 19.36 -0.45 2.24
C THR A 66 18.61 -0.06 3.53
N GLN A 67 19.19 0.92 4.23
CA GLN A 67 18.52 1.68 5.29
C GLN A 67 18.40 3.17 4.91
N ASN A 68 18.56 3.49 3.63
CA ASN A 68 18.38 4.86 3.16
C ASN A 68 16.89 5.23 3.19
N PRO A 69 16.53 6.49 3.51
CA PRO A 69 15.15 6.94 3.46
C PRO A 69 14.55 6.82 2.05
N ILE A 70 13.29 6.38 2.00
CA ILE A 70 12.48 6.23 0.79
C ILE A 70 11.29 7.19 0.88
N ASN A 71 11.19 8.10 -0.08
CA ASN A 71 10.08 9.04 -0.18
C ASN A 71 8.92 8.42 -0.94
N LEU A 72 7.72 8.56 -0.39
CA LEU A 72 6.47 8.06 -0.92
C LEU A 72 5.51 9.23 -1.16
N ARG A 73 4.81 9.19 -2.29
CA ARG A 73 3.70 10.11 -2.60
C ARG A 73 2.48 9.31 -3.02
N LEU A 74 1.31 9.73 -2.54
CA LEU A 74 0.03 9.10 -2.84
C LEU A 74 -1.07 10.16 -2.93
N TYR A 75 -1.90 10.08 -3.97
CA TYR A 75 -3.24 10.66 -3.97
C TYR A 75 -4.21 9.72 -4.69
N LEU A 76 -5.51 9.92 -4.50
CA LEU A 76 -6.54 9.19 -5.23
C LEU A 76 -7.06 10.03 -6.40
N GLU A 77 -7.33 9.37 -7.52
CA GLU A 77 -7.95 9.99 -8.69
C GLU A 77 -9.14 9.18 -9.20
N ALA A 78 -10.01 9.84 -9.95
CA ALA A 78 -10.94 9.20 -10.86
C ALA A 78 -10.87 9.93 -12.21
N ASP A 79 -10.77 9.17 -13.30
CA ASP A 79 -10.74 9.70 -14.68
C ASP A 79 -9.72 10.83 -14.89
N GLY A 80 -8.52 10.68 -14.29
CA GLY A 80 -7.43 11.65 -14.38
C GLY A 80 -7.62 12.93 -13.54
N ARG A 81 -8.66 12.99 -12.70
CA ARG A 81 -8.91 14.10 -11.78
C ARG A 81 -8.54 13.70 -10.35
N PRO A 82 -7.63 14.42 -9.68
CA PRO A 82 -7.36 14.21 -8.26
C PRO A 82 -8.62 14.40 -7.41
N LEU A 83 -8.84 13.50 -6.46
CA LEU A 83 -9.96 13.49 -5.51
C LEU A 83 -9.53 13.83 -4.08
N THR A 84 -8.23 13.76 -3.79
CA THR A 84 -7.66 13.96 -2.46
C THR A 84 -6.50 14.92 -2.51
N GLU A 85 -6.07 15.38 -1.34
CA GLU A 85 -4.72 15.90 -1.17
C GLU A 85 -3.65 14.84 -1.53
N THR A 86 -2.40 15.30 -1.69
CA THR A 86 -1.25 14.40 -1.81
C THR A 86 -0.70 14.07 -0.42
N TRP A 87 -0.81 12.81 -0.02
CA TRP A 87 -0.09 12.27 1.13
C TRP A 87 1.39 12.09 0.77
N ILE A 88 2.28 12.68 1.56
CA ILE A 88 3.73 12.58 1.41
C ILE A 88 4.31 11.99 2.69
N TYR A 89 5.15 10.96 2.56
CA TYR A 89 5.75 10.29 3.70
C TYR A 89 7.16 9.82 3.37
N GLN A 90 8.06 9.88 4.36
CA GLN A 90 9.40 9.32 4.25
C GLN A 90 9.49 8.10 5.16
N TRP A 91 9.82 6.95 4.58
CA TRP A 91 10.00 5.69 5.29
C TRP A 91 11.46 5.26 5.25
N THR A 92 12.02 4.93 6.40
CA THR A 92 13.34 4.30 6.51
C THR A 92 13.16 2.79 6.74
N PRO A 93 13.62 1.92 5.83
CA PRO A 93 13.51 0.48 6.02
C PRO A 93 14.31 0.01 7.24
N PRO A 94 13.84 -1.04 7.95
CA PRO A 94 14.65 -1.69 8.97
C PRO A 94 15.91 -2.31 8.35
N ALA A 95 16.94 -2.53 9.18
CA ALA A 95 18.15 -3.24 8.78
C ALA A 95 17.80 -4.61 8.23
N ALA A 96 18.62 -5.15 7.31
CA ALA A 96 18.37 -6.44 6.69
C ALA A 96 18.13 -7.59 7.68
N GLY A 97 18.88 -7.61 8.80
CA GLY A 97 18.72 -8.61 9.86
C GLY A 97 17.39 -8.53 10.63
N ASP A 98 16.71 -7.38 10.59
CA ASP A 98 15.45 -7.13 11.31
C ASP A 98 14.22 -7.28 10.40
N ARG A 99 14.43 -7.65 9.13
CA ARG A 99 13.35 -7.80 8.14
C ARG A 99 12.67 -9.16 8.26
N HIS A 100 11.60 -9.21 9.03
CA HIS A 100 10.81 -10.43 9.22
C HIS A 100 9.72 -10.61 8.16
N LEU A 101 9.62 -11.81 7.57
CA LEU A 101 8.52 -12.18 6.70
C LEU A 101 7.30 -12.58 7.54
N TYR A 102 6.25 -11.76 7.51
CA TYR A 102 4.98 -12.13 8.14
C TYR A 102 4.07 -12.81 7.12
N ASN A 103 3.97 -14.13 7.20
CA ASN A 103 3.03 -14.96 6.48
C ASN A 103 1.93 -15.47 7.44
N PRO A 104 0.65 -15.44 7.04
CA PRO A 104 -0.41 -16.09 7.81
C PRO A 104 -0.10 -17.59 7.97
N GLY A 105 -0.10 -18.11 9.21
CA GLY A 105 0.27 -19.51 9.49
C GLY A 105 -0.57 -20.56 8.76
N HIS A 106 -1.77 -20.23 8.30
CA HIS A 106 -2.60 -21.12 7.48
C HIS A 106 -2.09 -21.29 6.02
N LEU A 107 -1.14 -20.44 5.59
CA LEU A 107 -0.49 -20.50 4.28
C LEU A 107 0.91 -21.13 4.35
N GLU A 108 1.44 -21.33 5.54
CA GLU A 108 2.78 -21.91 5.76
C GLU A 108 2.77 -23.45 5.74
N LYS A 109 1.58 -24.07 5.81
CA LYS A 109 1.42 -25.54 5.77
C LYS A 109 0.95 -26.03 4.40
N GLN A 110 1.89 -26.27 3.50
CA GLN A 110 1.80 -27.41 2.57
C GLN A 110 3.14 -28.17 2.59
N PRO A 111 3.28 -29.21 3.43
CA PRO A 111 4.32 -30.19 3.21
C PRO A 111 3.87 -31.09 2.05
N GLY A 112 4.58 -31.05 0.92
CA GLY A 112 4.44 -32.06 -0.14
C GLY A 112 3.89 -31.60 -1.49
N ALA A 113 4.38 -30.50 -2.07
CA ALA A 113 4.37 -30.37 -3.52
C ALA A 113 5.74 -30.83 -4.04
N ASN A 114 5.80 -32.07 -4.54
CA ASN A 114 6.87 -32.55 -5.40
C ASN A 114 6.96 -31.72 -6.68
#